data_AF-A0A817GGE0-F1
#
_entry.id   AF-A0A817GGE0-F1
#
_cell.length_a   1.000
_cell.length_b   1.000
_cell.length_c   1.000
_cell.angle_alpha   90.00
_cell.angle_beta   90.00
_cell.angle_gamma   90.00
#
_symmetry.space_group_name_H-M   'P 1'
#
loop_
_entity.id
_entity.type
_entity.pdbx_description
1 polymer ?
#
loop_
_entity_poly.entity_id
_entity_poly.type
_entity_poly.pdbx_seq_one_letter_code
_entity_poly.pdbx_strand_id
1 'polypeptide(L)'
;MYQYVNSTKCISKYRLNDNVIDCFYCDDEQMTVINGTCSMKQYRKPFTCSINNTCISYDRVEDTVCDCEKYDFRLCEDESPDKYYAISHISFQTICDGFVEFWPVNIDGRNETDETECKWWSCNNTYTHCDGIWNCFDGVDEVDYDCSPLIHCPLQHHVYVSPETNQLTCLPIQKANDGNFDCIGDTDESK
;
A
#
# COMPACT_ATOMS: atom_id res chain seq x y z
N MET A 1 -31.10 -11.36 1.83
CA MET A 1 -32.20 -10.44 1.48
C MET A 1 -31.93 -9.06 2.07
N TYR A 2 -32.42 -8.04 1.38
CA TYR A 2 -32.71 -6.69 1.87
C TYR A 2 -34.22 -6.49 1.84
N GLN A 3 -34.78 -5.70 2.76
CA GLN A 3 -36.21 -5.39 2.81
C GLN A 3 -36.39 -3.90 2.56
N TYR A 4 -37.28 -3.57 1.62
CA TYR A 4 -37.63 -2.19 1.28
C TYR A 4 -38.08 -1.38 2.50
N VAL A 5 -37.65 -0.12 2.60
CA VAL A 5 -38.24 0.84 3.55
C VAL A 5 -39.76 0.94 3.29
N ASN A 6 -40.53 0.80 4.37
CA ASN A 6 -42.00 0.80 4.37
C ASN A 6 -42.71 -0.28 3.52
N SER A 7 -42.05 -1.41 3.19
CA SER A 7 -42.69 -2.52 2.48
C SER A 7 -42.26 -3.90 3.00
N THR A 8 -43.08 -4.92 2.77
CA THR A 8 -42.87 -6.31 3.23
C THR A 8 -42.18 -7.21 2.21
N LYS A 9 -41.95 -6.70 1.00
CA LYS A 9 -41.20 -7.42 -0.04
C LYS A 9 -39.69 -7.27 0.20
N CYS A 10 -38.93 -8.26 -0.25
CA CYS A 10 -37.48 -8.33 -0.08
C CYS A 10 -36.78 -8.66 -1.39
N ILE A 11 -35.59 -8.09 -1.60
CA ILE A 11 -34.73 -8.32 -2.76
C ILE A 11 -33.44 -9.05 -2.38
N SER A 12 -32.69 -9.49 -3.39
CA SER A 12 -31.35 -10.05 -3.20
C SER A 12 -30.39 -8.96 -2.69
N LYS A 13 -29.38 -9.32 -1.88
CA LYS A 13 -28.37 -8.35 -1.41
C LYS A 13 -27.44 -7.86 -2.52
N TYR A 14 -27.36 -8.61 -3.62
CA TYR A 14 -26.60 -8.27 -4.83
C TYR A 14 -27.31 -7.23 -5.71
N ARG A 15 -28.56 -6.85 -5.37
CA ARG A 15 -29.34 -5.77 -6.01
C ARG A 15 -29.43 -4.57 -5.09
N LEU A 16 -28.26 -4.10 -4.65
CA LEU A 16 -28.13 -2.92 -3.80
C LEU A 16 -26.98 -2.11 -4.38
N ASN A 17 -27.29 -0.91 -4.87
CA ASN A 17 -26.37 -0.06 -5.59
C ASN A 17 -25.79 -0.77 -6.82
N ASP A 18 -26.66 -1.45 -7.59
CA ASP A 18 -26.34 -2.11 -8.87
C ASP A 18 -26.75 -1.27 -10.09
N ASN A 19 -27.13 -0.01 -9.88
CA ASN A 19 -27.76 0.95 -10.81
C ASN A 19 -29.13 0.50 -11.35
N VAL A 20 -29.77 -0.51 -10.75
CA VAL A 20 -31.14 -0.93 -11.08
C VAL A 20 -32.08 -0.54 -9.95
N ILE A 21 -33.16 0.18 -10.29
CA ILE A 21 -34.18 0.56 -9.32
C ILE A 21 -35.15 -0.63 -9.14
N ASP A 22 -34.79 -1.54 -8.24
CA ASP A 22 -35.65 -2.63 -7.74
C ASP A 22 -36.58 -2.15 -6.60
N CYS A 23 -36.24 -1.06 -5.88
CA CYS A 23 -37.02 -0.47 -4.78
C CYS A 23 -37.96 0.65 -5.23
N PHE A 24 -39.12 0.73 -4.56
CA PHE A 24 -39.88 1.97 -4.54
C PHE A 24 -39.05 3.07 -3.86
N TYR A 25 -39.07 4.28 -4.44
CA TYR A 25 -38.30 5.44 -3.98
C TYR A 25 -36.76 5.31 -4.07
N CYS A 26 -36.24 4.36 -4.85
CA CYS A 26 -34.79 4.14 -5.09
C CYS A 26 -33.97 3.83 -3.82
N ASP A 27 -34.62 3.23 -2.81
CA ASP A 27 -34.07 2.92 -1.49
C ASP A 27 -32.92 1.87 -1.49
N ASP A 28 -32.78 1.10 -2.57
CA ASP A 28 -31.63 0.25 -2.92
C ASP A 28 -30.41 1.05 -3.36
N GLU A 29 -30.66 2.10 -4.16
CA GLU A 29 -29.65 2.90 -4.85
C GLU A 29 -29.29 4.21 -4.09
N GLN A 30 -29.93 4.47 -2.95
CA GLN A 30 -29.70 5.67 -2.11
C GLN A 30 -28.50 5.49 -1.17
N MET A 31 -27.30 5.37 -1.73
CA MET A 31 -26.08 5.34 -0.93
C MET A 31 -25.62 6.75 -0.52
N THR A 32 -25.43 6.97 0.79
CA THR A 32 -24.94 8.25 1.33
C THR A 32 -23.50 8.16 1.82
N VAL A 33 -22.67 9.08 1.33
CA VAL A 33 -21.32 9.32 1.82
C VAL A 33 -21.42 10.07 3.14
N ILE A 34 -20.84 9.52 4.21
CA ILE A 34 -20.75 10.19 5.51
C ILE A 34 -19.27 10.22 5.90
N ASN A 35 -18.70 11.43 5.98
CA ASN A 35 -17.29 11.67 6.31
C ASN A 35 -16.29 10.83 5.50
N GLY A 36 -16.45 10.76 4.17
CA GLY A 36 -15.59 9.96 3.28
C GLY A 36 -15.76 8.44 3.41
N THR A 37 -16.76 7.97 4.16
CA THR A 37 -17.11 6.55 4.26
C THR A 37 -18.48 6.27 3.68
N CYS A 38 -18.57 5.29 2.77
CA CYS A 38 -19.83 4.81 2.24
C CYS A 38 -20.62 4.05 3.31
N SER A 39 -21.59 4.73 3.92
CA SER A 39 -22.35 4.20 5.05
C SER A 39 -23.64 3.53 4.61
N MET A 40 -23.53 2.31 4.06
CA MET A 40 -24.69 1.42 3.94
C MET A 40 -25.17 1.00 5.33
N LYS A 41 -26.47 1.16 5.59
CA LYS A 41 -27.04 1.11 6.95
C LYS A 41 -26.98 -0.24 7.67
N GLN A 42 -26.42 -1.33 7.08
CA GLN A 42 -26.30 -2.61 7.79
C GLN A 42 -25.32 -3.70 7.30
N TYR A 43 -25.20 -4.02 5.98
CA TYR A 43 -24.84 -5.41 5.60
C TYR A 43 -23.68 -5.72 4.62
N ARG A 44 -23.00 -4.73 4.03
CA ARG A 44 -21.68 -4.86 3.37
C ARG A 44 -21.02 -3.48 3.36
N LYS A 45 -19.69 -3.40 3.49
CA LYS A 45 -18.96 -2.16 3.24
C LYS A 45 -18.90 -1.95 1.72
N PRO A 46 -19.42 -0.84 1.19
CA PRO A 46 -19.29 -0.50 -0.22
C PRO A 46 -17.84 -0.13 -0.56
N PHE A 47 -17.46 -0.26 -1.82
CA PHE A 47 -16.20 0.32 -2.28
C PHE A 47 -16.40 1.84 -2.42
N THR A 48 -15.39 2.61 -2.02
CA THR A 48 -15.43 4.08 -2.03
C THR A 48 -14.40 4.56 -3.04
N CYS A 49 -14.83 5.19 -4.12
CA CYS A 49 -13.95 5.85 -5.07
C CYS A 49 -13.37 7.12 -4.40
N SER A 50 -12.07 7.18 -4.21
CA SER A 50 -11.36 8.25 -3.48
C SER A 50 -11.44 9.61 -4.19
N ILE A 51 -11.52 9.62 -5.52
CA ILE A 51 -11.46 10.84 -6.35
C ILE A 51 -12.72 11.70 -6.18
N ASN A 52 -13.88 11.09 -6.37
CA ASN A 52 -15.19 11.77 -6.41
C ASN A 52 -16.06 11.45 -5.19
N ASN A 53 -15.57 10.62 -4.25
CA ASN A 53 -16.29 10.06 -3.12
C ASN A 53 -17.55 9.27 -3.53
N THR A 54 -17.65 8.74 -4.75
CA THR A 54 -18.79 7.87 -5.11
C THR A 54 -18.66 6.49 -4.49
N CYS A 55 -19.80 5.87 -4.24
CA CYS A 55 -19.89 4.55 -3.62
C CYS A 55 -20.42 3.55 -4.62
N ILE A 56 -19.71 2.44 -4.81
CA ILE A 56 -20.12 1.36 -5.72
C ILE A 56 -20.32 0.05 -4.96
N SER A 57 -21.10 -0.87 -5.53
CA SER A 57 -21.17 -2.23 -5.00
C SER A 57 -19.80 -2.90 -5.12
N TYR A 58 -19.42 -3.69 -4.11
CA TYR A 58 -18.18 -4.47 -4.17
C TYR A 58 -18.20 -5.51 -5.30
N ASP A 59 -19.37 -5.88 -5.81
CA ASP A 59 -19.51 -6.82 -6.93
C ASP A 59 -19.18 -6.18 -8.30
N ARG A 60 -18.77 -4.90 -8.33
CA ARG A 60 -18.29 -4.12 -9.51
C ARG A 60 -16.79 -3.82 -9.47
N VAL A 61 -16.08 -4.26 -8.43
CA VAL A 61 -14.62 -4.12 -8.35
C VAL A 61 -14.01 -5.22 -9.22
N GLU A 62 -13.11 -4.85 -10.13
CA GLU A 62 -12.48 -5.73 -11.14
C GLU A 62 -13.48 -6.43 -12.09
N ASP A 63 -14.56 -5.74 -12.50
CA ASP A 63 -15.60 -6.26 -13.40
C ASP A 63 -15.37 -5.97 -14.90
N THR A 64 -14.27 -5.27 -15.24
CA THR A 64 -13.88 -4.75 -16.57
C THR A 64 -14.57 -3.46 -17.03
N VAL A 65 -15.49 -2.93 -16.22
CA VAL A 65 -16.12 -1.62 -16.40
C VAL A 65 -15.55 -0.63 -15.39
N CYS A 66 -15.31 0.60 -15.83
CA CYS A 66 -14.82 1.65 -14.95
C CYS A 66 -16.02 2.42 -14.39
N ASP A 67 -16.43 2.11 -13.16
CA ASP A 67 -17.50 2.80 -12.43
C ASP A 67 -16.98 3.98 -11.59
N CYS A 68 -15.72 3.96 -11.13
CA CYS A 68 -15.09 5.15 -10.53
C CYS A 68 -14.70 6.20 -11.60
N GLU A 69 -14.48 7.44 -11.15
CA GLU A 69 -13.92 8.48 -12.02
C GLU A 69 -12.47 8.13 -12.38
N LYS A 70 -12.03 8.49 -13.60
CA LYS A 70 -10.68 8.17 -14.09
C LYS A 70 -9.68 9.24 -13.66
N TYR A 71 -8.60 8.82 -13.00
CA TYR A 71 -7.48 9.70 -12.67
C TYR A 71 -6.70 10.11 -13.94
N ASP A 72 -6.51 9.16 -14.85
CA ASP A 72 -5.97 9.35 -16.20
C ASP A 72 -6.62 8.33 -17.16
N PHE A 73 -6.44 8.47 -18.47
CA PHE A 73 -7.06 7.65 -19.52
C PHE A 73 -6.90 6.12 -19.35
N ARG A 74 -5.97 5.66 -18.51
CA ARG A 74 -5.62 4.25 -18.28
C ARG A 74 -5.77 3.76 -16.83
N LEU A 75 -6.03 4.64 -15.88
CA LEU A 75 -6.13 4.29 -14.45
C LEU A 75 -7.55 4.52 -13.97
N CYS A 76 -8.16 3.42 -13.51
CA CYS A 76 -9.48 3.40 -12.92
C CYS A 76 -9.40 2.64 -11.60
N GLU A 77 -9.94 3.23 -10.54
CA GLU A 77 -9.66 2.89 -9.15
C GLU A 77 -10.26 1.54 -8.71
N ASP A 78 -11.46 1.23 -9.20
CA ASP A 78 -12.18 -0.03 -9.02
C ASP A 78 -11.65 -1.17 -9.89
N GLU A 79 -11.00 -0.86 -11.01
CA GLU A 79 -10.48 -1.84 -11.99
C GLU A 79 -9.00 -2.19 -11.84
N SER A 80 -8.29 -1.45 -11.00
CA SER A 80 -6.90 -1.74 -10.62
C SER A 80 -6.61 -1.12 -9.26
N PRO A 81 -7.32 -1.55 -8.18
CA PRO A 81 -7.23 -0.93 -6.86
C PRO A 81 -5.81 -0.94 -6.31
N ASP A 82 -5.05 -2.03 -6.50
CA ASP A 82 -3.64 -2.10 -6.06
C ASP A 82 -2.74 -1.07 -6.75
N LYS A 83 -2.89 -0.87 -8.07
CA LYS A 83 -2.11 0.12 -8.83
C LYS A 83 -2.53 1.54 -8.46
N TYR A 84 -3.83 1.77 -8.27
CA TYR A 84 -4.32 3.06 -7.83
C TYR A 84 -3.81 3.37 -6.41
N TYR A 85 -3.78 2.39 -5.50
CA TYR A 85 -3.25 2.56 -4.16
C TYR A 85 -1.75 2.96 -4.20
N ALA A 86 -0.92 2.21 -4.91
CA ALA A 86 0.51 2.52 -5.08
C ALA A 86 0.75 3.93 -5.67
N ILE A 87 -0.04 4.34 -6.66
CA ILE A 87 0.08 5.66 -7.33
C ILE A 87 -0.63 6.80 -6.54
N SER A 88 -1.34 6.50 -5.44
CA SER A 88 -2.04 7.52 -4.62
C SER A 88 -1.49 7.66 -3.20
N HIS A 89 -0.76 6.66 -2.70
CA HIS A 89 -0.22 6.62 -1.34
C HIS A 89 1.29 6.44 -1.38
N ILE A 90 2.03 7.55 -1.35
CA ILE A 90 3.48 7.53 -1.14
C ILE A 90 3.75 6.95 0.25
N SER A 91 4.53 5.87 0.33
CA SER A 91 5.07 5.39 1.60
C SER A 91 6.38 6.12 1.89
N PHE A 92 6.53 6.71 3.07
CA PHE A 92 7.80 7.32 3.48
C PHE A 92 8.95 6.30 3.62
N GLN A 93 8.63 4.99 3.61
CA GLN A 93 9.59 3.89 3.65
C GLN A 93 10.18 3.60 2.26
N THR A 94 9.46 3.87 1.17
CA THR A 94 9.89 3.60 -0.22
C THR A 94 10.36 4.85 -0.97
N ILE A 95 10.41 6.02 -0.31
CA ILE A 95 11.03 7.21 -0.91
C ILE A 95 12.55 6.99 -0.97
N CYS A 96 13.13 7.10 -2.17
CA CYS A 96 14.57 6.97 -2.41
C CYS A 96 15.13 5.57 -2.15
N ASP A 97 14.33 4.54 -2.47
CA ASP A 97 14.70 3.12 -2.35
C ASP A 97 15.27 2.52 -3.65
N GLY A 98 15.36 3.33 -4.72
CA GLY A 98 15.83 2.93 -6.05
C GLY A 98 14.71 2.56 -7.04
N PHE A 99 13.46 2.50 -6.60
CA PHE A 99 12.31 2.15 -7.43
C PHE A 99 11.39 3.36 -7.66
N VAL A 100 11.16 3.70 -8.94
CA VAL A 100 10.18 4.73 -9.30
C VAL A 100 8.78 4.11 -9.23
N GLU A 101 8.14 4.21 -8.07
CA GLU A 101 6.75 3.78 -7.84
C GLU A 101 5.75 4.83 -8.38
N PHE A 102 6.12 6.11 -8.29
CA PHE A 102 5.28 7.24 -8.69
C PHE A 102 5.49 7.68 -10.15
N TRP A 103 4.39 8.04 -10.83
CA TRP A 103 4.48 8.67 -12.14
C TRP A 103 5.09 10.06 -12.04
N PRO A 104 6.04 10.45 -12.93
CA PRO A 104 6.73 11.72 -12.81
C PRO A 104 5.79 12.92 -12.92
N VAL A 105 5.77 13.77 -11.90
CA VAL A 105 4.95 14.99 -11.83
C VAL A 105 5.76 16.17 -12.35
N ASN A 106 5.17 17.03 -13.18
CA ASN A 106 5.87 18.22 -13.66
C ASN A 106 5.80 19.35 -12.61
N ILE A 107 6.91 19.65 -11.95
CA ILE A 107 7.07 20.74 -10.97
C ILE A 107 8.14 21.70 -11.52
N ASP A 108 7.80 22.98 -11.66
CA ASP A 108 8.68 24.03 -12.20
C ASP A 108 9.40 23.67 -13.53
N GLY A 109 8.76 22.86 -14.38
CA GLY A 109 9.30 22.41 -15.66
C GLY A 109 10.22 21.18 -15.60
N ARG A 110 10.39 20.58 -14.42
CA ARG A 110 11.11 19.31 -14.21
C ARG A 110 10.12 18.18 -13.93
N ASN A 111 10.49 16.97 -14.31
CA ASN A 111 9.72 15.77 -13.98
C ASN A 111 10.31 15.18 -12.70
N GLU A 112 9.61 15.36 -11.58
CA GLU A 112 10.01 14.92 -10.25
C GLU A 112 9.30 13.60 -9.90
N THR A 113 9.98 12.72 -9.19
CA THR A 113 9.48 11.42 -8.67
C THR A 113 9.83 11.28 -7.18
N ASP A 114 9.34 10.21 -6.55
CA ASP A 114 9.90 9.64 -5.30
C ASP A 114 11.44 9.59 -5.30
N GLU A 115 12.03 9.09 -6.39
CA GLU A 115 13.48 8.97 -6.57
C GLU A 115 14.22 10.29 -6.91
N THR A 116 13.61 11.46 -6.66
CA THR A 116 14.24 12.76 -6.99
C THR A 116 14.72 13.53 -5.75
N GLU A 117 15.89 14.17 -5.87
CA GLU A 117 16.59 14.89 -4.80
C GLU A 117 16.94 14.06 -3.53
N CYS A 118 17.09 12.73 -3.65
CA CYS A 118 17.43 11.80 -2.56
C CYS A 118 18.65 12.16 -1.69
N LYS A 119 19.54 13.06 -2.13
CA LYS A 119 20.58 13.69 -1.30
C LYS A 119 20.03 14.36 -0.01
N TRP A 120 18.74 14.68 0.05
CA TRP A 120 18.07 15.24 1.23
C TRP A 120 17.32 14.19 2.06
N TRP A 121 17.15 12.97 1.53
CA TRP A 121 16.47 11.85 2.18
C TRP A 121 17.53 10.80 2.56
N SER A 122 18.00 10.85 3.81
CA SER A 122 19.02 9.91 4.31
C SER A 122 18.48 8.48 4.28
N CYS A 123 19.25 7.54 3.73
CA CYS A 123 18.85 6.12 3.68
C CYS A 123 18.58 5.56 5.08
N ASN A 124 19.34 5.98 6.11
CA ASN A 124 18.97 5.80 7.51
C ASN A 124 18.21 7.04 7.99
N ASN A 125 16.92 6.87 8.26
CA ASN A 125 16.02 7.88 8.81
C ASN A 125 14.95 7.22 9.71
N THR A 126 14.00 7.99 10.27
CA THR A 126 13.00 7.48 11.23
C THR A 126 12.01 6.45 10.65
N TYR A 127 11.91 6.32 9.33
CA TYR A 127 11.03 5.36 8.65
C TYR A 127 11.75 4.08 8.23
N THR A 128 13.05 4.15 7.96
CA THR A 128 13.90 3.06 7.45
C THR A 128 14.83 2.46 8.50
N HIS A 129 15.08 3.15 9.63
CA HIS A 129 15.94 2.63 10.69
C HIS A 129 15.25 1.48 11.43
N CYS A 130 15.88 0.30 11.40
CA CYS A 130 15.37 -0.93 12.02
C CYS A 130 13.99 -1.39 11.49
N ASP A 131 13.69 -1.15 10.20
CA ASP A 131 12.44 -1.63 9.59
C ASP A 131 12.55 -3.04 8.97
N GLY A 132 13.78 -3.56 8.88
CA GLY A 132 14.10 -4.88 8.34
C GLY A 132 14.41 -4.88 6.84
N ILE A 133 14.52 -3.71 6.21
CA ILE A 133 14.85 -3.51 4.80
C ILE A 133 16.22 -2.83 4.71
N TRP A 134 17.05 -3.25 3.77
CA TRP A 134 18.36 -2.64 3.54
C TRP A 134 18.24 -1.50 2.52
N ASN A 135 18.05 -0.29 3.02
CA ASN A 135 17.97 0.95 2.25
C ASN A 135 19.36 1.62 2.12
N CYS A 136 20.25 1.42 3.10
CA CYS A 136 21.64 1.88 3.01
C CYS A 136 22.57 0.82 2.39
N PHE A 137 23.47 1.26 1.51
CA PHE A 137 24.50 0.42 0.89
C PHE A 137 25.47 -0.23 1.91
N ASP A 138 25.67 0.39 3.08
CA ASP A 138 26.47 -0.16 4.18
C ASP A 138 25.61 -0.81 5.29
N GLY A 139 24.30 -0.97 5.07
CA GLY A 139 23.35 -1.54 6.03
C GLY A 139 23.24 -0.77 7.35
N VAL A 140 23.68 0.50 7.40
CA VAL A 140 23.73 1.30 8.64
C VAL A 140 22.35 1.70 9.17
N ASP A 141 21.29 1.50 8.40
CA ASP A 141 19.89 1.58 8.82
C ASP A 141 19.47 0.40 9.71
N GLU A 142 20.07 -0.78 9.55
CA GLU A 142 19.64 -2.04 10.20
C GLU A 142 20.54 -2.52 11.34
N VAL A 143 21.42 -1.66 11.86
CA VAL A 143 22.36 -1.98 12.96
C VAL A 143 21.93 -1.43 14.32
N ASP A 144 22.49 -2.05 15.36
CA ASP A 144 22.37 -1.74 16.80
C ASP A 144 21.27 -2.50 17.55
N TYR A 145 21.32 -2.38 18.88
CA TYR A 145 20.66 -3.25 19.85
C TYR A 145 19.13 -3.27 19.75
N ASP A 146 18.52 -2.14 19.39
CA ASP A 146 17.06 -1.96 19.37
C ASP A 146 16.41 -2.45 18.06
N CYS A 147 17.19 -2.85 17.03
CA CYS A 147 16.63 -3.29 15.75
C CYS A 147 15.89 -4.64 15.77
N SER A 148 15.98 -5.43 16.85
CA SER A 148 15.17 -6.65 16.95
C SER A 148 14.76 -7.01 18.37
N PRO A 149 13.47 -7.30 18.62
CA PRO A 149 12.99 -7.82 19.90
C PRO A 149 13.32 -9.32 20.09
N LEU A 150 13.82 -10.01 19.06
CA LEU A 150 14.08 -11.45 19.08
C LEU A 150 15.52 -11.80 19.46
N ILE A 151 16.49 -10.99 18.99
CA ILE A 151 17.90 -11.16 19.26
C ILE A 151 18.56 -9.79 19.43
N HIS A 152 19.20 -9.59 20.58
CA HIS A 152 19.94 -8.37 20.85
C HIS A 152 21.35 -8.48 20.28
N CYS A 153 21.60 -7.76 19.19
CA CYS A 153 22.93 -7.71 18.59
C CYS A 153 23.84 -6.67 19.27
N PRO A 154 25.17 -6.86 19.23
CA PRO A 154 26.11 -5.82 19.64
C PRO A 154 25.97 -4.57 18.76
N LEU A 155 26.52 -3.44 19.21
CA LEU A 155 26.63 -2.24 18.38
C LEU A 155 27.34 -2.55 17.05
N GLN A 156 26.94 -1.88 15.97
CA GLN A 156 27.44 -2.09 14.60
C GLN A 156 27.28 -3.53 14.08
N HIS A 157 26.26 -4.25 14.56
CA HIS A 157 25.85 -5.52 14.00
C HIS A 157 24.36 -5.45 13.65
N HIS A 158 23.99 -6.04 12.52
CA HIS A 158 22.61 -6.23 12.09
C HIS A 158 22.18 -7.68 12.33
N VAL A 159 20.86 -7.90 12.37
CA VAL A 159 20.28 -9.24 12.49
C VAL A 159 20.20 -9.89 11.11
N TYR A 160 20.61 -11.16 11.02
CA TYR A 160 20.47 -11.94 9.79
C TYR A 160 20.09 -13.38 10.05
N VAL A 161 19.65 -14.08 8.99
CA VAL A 161 19.46 -15.53 9.01
C VAL A 161 20.66 -16.19 8.35
N SER A 162 21.40 -17.00 9.13
CA SER A 162 22.58 -17.73 8.64
C SER A 162 22.19 -18.86 7.67
N PRO A 163 22.78 -18.95 6.47
CA PRO A 163 22.48 -19.98 5.48
C PRO A 163 22.94 -21.39 5.90
N GLU A 164 23.93 -21.49 6.80
CA GLU A 164 24.39 -22.77 7.32
C GLU A 164 23.42 -23.38 8.35
N THR A 165 22.79 -22.52 9.16
CA THR A 165 22.02 -22.96 10.35
C THR A 165 20.51 -22.71 10.23
N ASN A 166 20.08 -21.83 9.32
CA ASN A 166 18.72 -21.28 9.24
C ASN A 166 18.25 -20.64 10.56
N GLN A 167 19.17 -20.04 11.32
CA GLN A 167 18.90 -19.37 12.60
C GLN A 167 19.24 -17.89 12.54
N LEU A 168 18.51 -17.09 13.32
CA LEU A 168 18.81 -15.68 13.55
C LEU A 168 20.11 -15.54 14.34
N THR A 169 21.02 -14.72 13.84
CA THR A 169 22.31 -14.41 14.46
C THR A 169 22.72 -12.97 14.06
N CYS A 170 23.87 -12.50 14.56
CA CYS A 170 24.34 -11.13 14.37
C CYS A 170 25.54 -11.11 13.41
N LEU A 171 25.46 -10.30 12.35
CA LEU A 171 26.57 -10.10 11.41
C LEU A 171 27.15 -8.68 11.62
N PRO A 172 28.48 -8.51 11.62
CA PRO A 172 29.08 -7.18 11.73
C PRO A 172 28.80 -6.35 10.48
N ILE A 173 28.59 -5.04 10.64
CA ILE A 173 28.37 -4.10 9.53
C ILE A 173 29.49 -4.14 8.48
N GLN A 174 30.72 -4.55 8.84
CA GLN A 174 31.84 -4.66 7.90
C GLN A 174 31.71 -5.80 6.89
N LYS A 175 30.68 -6.66 7.02
CA LYS A 175 30.32 -7.70 6.06
C LYS A 175 29.18 -7.28 5.12
N ALA A 176 28.51 -6.15 5.39
CA ALA A 176 27.55 -5.57 4.47
C ALA A 176 28.26 -5.17 3.17
N ASN A 177 27.73 -5.60 2.03
CA ASN A 177 28.25 -5.33 0.69
C ASN A 177 29.77 -5.61 0.55
N ASP A 178 30.26 -6.70 1.17
CA ASP A 178 31.68 -7.10 1.09
C ASP A 178 31.99 -8.06 -0.07
N GLY A 179 30.97 -8.40 -0.85
CA GLY A 179 31.00 -9.28 -2.03
C GLY A 179 30.82 -10.76 -1.69
N ASN A 180 30.41 -11.11 -0.47
CA ASN A 180 30.20 -12.49 -0.03
C ASN A 180 28.79 -12.66 0.54
N PHE A 181 28.10 -13.71 0.10
CA PHE A 181 26.73 -14.01 0.53
C PHE A 181 26.73 -14.66 1.94
N ASP A 182 26.80 -13.86 3.00
CA ASP A 182 26.68 -14.33 4.38
C ASP A 182 25.21 -14.55 4.79
N CYS A 183 24.23 -13.88 4.16
CA CYS A 183 22.81 -14.00 4.51
C CYS A 183 21.99 -14.88 3.55
N ILE A 184 20.93 -15.51 4.09
CA ILE A 184 19.92 -16.17 3.24
C ILE A 184 19.23 -15.14 2.36
N GLY A 185 19.29 -15.36 1.06
CA GLY A 185 18.57 -14.56 0.09
C GLY A 185 19.34 -13.35 -0.43
N ASP A 186 20.67 -13.29 -0.22
CA ASP A 186 21.53 -12.24 -0.81
C ASP A 186 21.19 -10.84 -0.24
N THR A 187 20.64 -10.80 1.00
CA THR A 187 20.10 -9.59 1.64
C THR A 187 21.18 -8.67 2.20
N ASP A 188 22.39 -9.21 2.43
CA ASP A 188 23.58 -8.47 2.85
C ASP A 188 24.34 -7.82 1.70
N GLU A 189 23.89 -8.02 0.45
CA GLU A 189 24.58 -7.59 -0.77
C GLU A 189 23.59 -6.84 -1.68
N SER A 190 23.34 -5.57 -1.32
CA SER A 190 22.54 -4.62 -2.12
C SER A 190 23.25 -4.29 -3.45
N LYS A 191 22.47 -4.14 -4.53
CA LYS A 191 22.94 -4.14 -5.93
C LYS A 191 22.69 -2.83 -6.67
#